data_AF-A0A7I8VVM8-F1
#
_entry.id   AF-A0A7I8VVM8-F1
#
_cell.length_a   1.000
_cell.length_b   1.000
_cell.length_c   1.000
_cell.angle_alpha   90.00
_cell.angle_beta   90.00
_cell.angle_gamma   90.00
#
_symmetry.space_group_name_H-M   'P 1'
#
loop_
_entity.id
_entity.type
_entity.pdbx_description
1 polymer ?
#
loop_
_entity_poly.entity_id
_entity_poly.type
_entity_poly.pdbx_seq_one_letter_code
_entity_poly.pdbx_strand_id
1 'polypeptide(L)'
;MTTNLSFEHCFWDEKINETNGFSILNNKMKESEGMCKSYSEFLEHRLLKDSFAVLKSETEKICQHHADYSESLRESSRRMKEFYGDYRRKRKLEKDKVQEYHAKAVTEYDRAIKTKDDYHTKKIISDSPENNSSCDNLNPEKQGKIHEKRDKLKREADAAESKYRTCLVDLDKALTKWGKVYHEMCSKAERLEKSRIIYIRNEIWAYANFESLRNVEIDKSCEEVRKSLEKCDEEEDIRKFIKENTTGITTQPKAPPFESSPSERSASNPIDNYEPEGHLPNYQQSQEEKMREQYLERQNKEFSWTAKED
;
A
#
# COMPACT_ATOMS: atom_id res chain seq x y z
N MET A 1 3.61 -32.46 -61.34
CA MET A 1 4.16 -32.46 -59.97
C MET A 1 5.08 -31.27 -59.86
N THR A 2 4.73 -30.26 -59.07
CA THR A 2 5.60 -29.12 -58.77
C THR A 2 6.75 -29.64 -57.91
N THR A 3 7.93 -29.79 -58.50
CA THR A 3 9.16 -30.12 -57.75
C THR A 3 9.42 -29.00 -56.74
N ASN A 4 9.45 -29.36 -55.47
CA ASN A 4 9.75 -28.43 -54.38
C ASN A 4 11.23 -28.02 -54.51
N LEU A 5 11.49 -26.81 -54.99
CA LEU A 5 12.86 -26.30 -55.16
C LEU A 5 13.42 -25.96 -53.77
N SER A 6 14.47 -26.66 -53.35
CA SER A 6 15.18 -26.44 -52.09
C SER A 6 16.69 -26.49 -52.31
N PHE A 7 17.46 -25.81 -51.45
CA PHE A 7 18.92 -25.74 -51.60
C PHE A 7 19.59 -27.12 -51.57
N GLU A 8 19.05 -28.04 -50.77
CA GLU A 8 19.48 -29.45 -50.70
C GLU A 8 19.29 -30.24 -52.00
N HIS A 9 18.57 -29.71 -52.99
CA HIS A 9 18.30 -30.38 -54.27
C HIS A 9 18.88 -29.64 -55.47
N CYS A 10 19.42 -28.43 -55.29
CA CYS A 10 19.76 -27.53 -56.40
C CYS A 10 21.23 -27.07 -56.43
N PHE A 11 22.06 -27.44 -55.45
CA PHE A 11 23.45 -26.95 -55.34
C PHE A 11 24.47 -28.10 -55.21
N TRP A 12 24.19 -29.24 -55.85
CA TRP A 12 25.15 -30.34 -55.99
C TRP A 12 26.01 -30.14 -57.24
N ASP A 13 27.30 -30.45 -57.13
CA ASP A 13 28.24 -30.46 -58.25
C ASP A 13 28.25 -31.83 -58.94
N GLU A 14 28.53 -31.87 -60.26
CA GLU A 14 28.52 -33.11 -61.05
C GLU A 14 29.69 -34.04 -60.65
N LYS A 15 30.80 -33.47 -60.17
CA LYS A 15 31.98 -34.20 -59.71
C LYS A 15 32.36 -33.81 -58.29
N ILE A 16 32.84 -34.79 -57.53
CA ILE A 16 33.18 -34.63 -56.11
C ILE A 16 34.36 -33.67 -55.85
N ASN A 17 35.18 -33.41 -56.86
CA ASN A 17 36.30 -32.47 -56.77
C ASN A 17 35.95 -31.04 -57.20
N GLU A 18 34.71 -30.79 -57.61
CA GLU A 18 34.16 -29.47 -57.89
C GLU A 18 33.44 -28.94 -56.64
N THR A 19 33.48 -27.63 -56.42
CA THR A 19 32.89 -26.98 -55.24
C THR A 19 32.06 -25.75 -55.62
N ASN A 20 31.47 -25.73 -56.81
CA ASN A 20 30.78 -24.56 -57.35
C ASN A 20 29.48 -24.32 -56.56
N GLY A 21 28.69 -25.36 -56.34
CA GLY A 21 27.45 -25.30 -55.55
C GLY A 21 27.70 -24.81 -54.12
N PHE A 22 28.73 -25.34 -53.46
CA PHE A 22 29.16 -24.89 -52.13
C PHE A 22 29.60 -23.42 -52.13
N SER A 23 30.41 -23.00 -53.11
CA SER A 23 30.93 -21.63 -53.18
C SER A 23 29.81 -20.60 -53.38
N ILE A 24 28.82 -20.93 -54.22
CA ILE A 24 27.65 -20.07 -54.47
C ILE A 24 26.80 -19.94 -53.20
N LEU A 25 26.51 -21.05 -52.51
CA LEU A 25 25.76 -21.02 -51.26
C LEU A 25 26.51 -20.24 -50.17
N ASN A 26 27.81 -20.47 -50.02
CA ASN A 26 28.61 -19.78 -49.00
C ASN A 26 28.69 -18.27 -49.25
N ASN A 27 28.83 -17.83 -50.50
CA ASN A 27 28.77 -16.41 -50.85
C ASN A 27 27.39 -15.82 -50.55
N LYS A 28 26.30 -16.53 -50.92
CA LYS A 28 24.93 -16.09 -50.60
C LYS A 28 24.70 -15.97 -49.10
N MET A 29 25.21 -16.91 -48.30
CA MET A 29 25.12 -16.87 -46.84
C MET A 29 25.91 -15.71 -46.24
N LYS A 30 27.11 -15.41 -46.74
CA LYS A 30 27.89 -14.23 -46.34
C LYS A 30 27.19 -12.92 -46.68
N GLU A 31 26.56 -12.83 -47.86
CA GLU A 31 25.75 -11.67 -48.24
C GLU A 31 24.52 -11.52 -47.31
N SER A 32 23.85 -12.62 -47.00
CA SER A 32 22.72 -12.65 -46.06
C SER A 32 23.12 -12.26 -44.64
N GLU A 33 24.27 -12.74 -44.16
CA GLU A 33 24.85 -12.33 -42.86
C GLU A 33 25.18 -10.83 -42.87
N GLY A 34 25.80 -10.34 -43.94
CA GLY A 34 26.06 -8.91 -44.14
C GLY A 34 24.79 -8.06 -44.10
N MET A 35 23.71 -8.49 -44.76
CA MET A 35 22.41 -7.80 -44.68
C MET A 35 21.83 -7.79 -43.27
N CYS A 36 21.85 -8.92 -42.55
CA CYS A 36 21.36 -8.97 -41.17
C CYS A 36 22.15 -8.04 -40.25
N LYS A 37 23.47 -7.99 -40.42
CA LYS A 37 24.35 -7.08 -39.68
C LYS A 37 24.06 -5.62 -40.03
N SER A 38 23.99 -5.27 -41.32
CA SER A 38 23.66 -3.91 -41.75
C SER A 38 22.25 -3.47 -41.33
N TYR A 39 21.28 -4.38 -41.27
CA TYR A 39 19.94 -4.09 -40.76
C TYR A 39 19.94 -3.87 -39.24
N SER A 40 20.72 -4.66 -38.48
CA SER A 40 20.96 -4.42 -37.06
C SER A 40 21.62 -3.06 -36.83
N GLU A 41 22.69 -2.75 -37.56
CA GLU A 41 23.41 -1.48 -37.47
C GLU A 41 22.52 -0.30 -37.89
N PHE A 42 21.70 -0.45 -38.94
CA PHE A 42 20.68 0.53 -39.36
C PHE A 42 19.65 0.83 -38.26
N LEU A 43 19.20 -0.20 -37.53
CA LEU A 43 18.32 -0.03 -36.37
C LEU A 43 19.05 0.63 -35.19
N GLU A 44 20.38 0.59 -35.16
CA GLU A 44 21.20 1.09 -34.05
C GLU A 44 21.55 2.59 -34.12
N HIS A 45 21.33 3.30 -35.24
CA HIS A 45 21.92 4.64 -35.50
C HIS A 45 20.99 5.88 -35.38
N ARG A 46 19.73 5.77 -34.93
CA ARG A 46 18.76 6.90 -34.89
C ARG A 46 18.73 7.63 -33.53
N LEU A 47 18.59 8.96 -33.48
CA LEU A 47 18.36 9.76 -32.26
C LEU A 47 17.09 9.32 -31.51
N LEU A 48 16.06 8.86 -32.24
CA LEU A 48 14.86 8.27 -31.65
C LEU A 48 15.15 7.01 -30.80
N LYS A 49 16.25 6.29 -31.08
CA LYS A 49 16.69 5.13 -30.28
C LYS A 49 17.18 5.57 -28.90
N ASP A 50 17.88 6.69 -28.80
CA ASP A 50 18.35 7.20 -27.51
C ASP A 50 17.15 7.59 -26.64
N SER A 51 16.15 8.25 -27.23
CA SER A 51 14.87 8.51 -26.55
C SER A 51 14.10 7.24 -26.18
N PHE A 52 14.16 6.18 -27.00
CA PHE A 52 13.59 4.88 -26.66
C PHE A 52 14.36 4.17 -25.54
N ALA A 53 15.69 4.29 -25.51
CA ALA A 53 16.53 3.75 -24.45
C ALA A 53 16.28 4.47 -23.11
N VAL A 54 16.11 5.80 -23.14
CA VAL A 54 15.68 6.59 -21.97
C VAL A 54 14.29 6.14 -21.51
N LEU A 55 13.31 6.02 -22.41
CA LEU A 55 11.98 5.51 -22.07
C LEU A 55 12.04 4.15 -21.36
N LYS A 56 12.84 3.21 -21.88
CA LYS A 56 13.02 1.90 -21.26
C LYS A 56 13.62 2.01 -19.85
N SER A 57 14.71 2.77 -19.71
CA SER A 57 15.38 3.01 -18.42
C SER A 57 14.45 3.66 -17.39
N GLU A 58 13.74 4.73 -17.76
CA GLU A 58 12.80 5.41 -16.86
C GLU A 58 11.61 4.52 -16.49
N THR A 59 11.14 3.66 -17.40
CA THR A 59 10.11 2.66 -17.09
C THR A 59 10.61 1.64 -16.07
N GLU A 60 11.85 1.16 -16.18
CA GLU A 60 12.47 0.26 -15.20
C GLU A 60 12.59 0.92 -13.82
N LYS A 61 12.93 2.22 -13.75
CA LYS A 61 12.95 3.00 -12.50
C LYS A 61 11.56 3.11 -11.89
N ILE A 62 10.53 3.43 -12.68
CA ILE A 62 9.13 3.47 -12.21
C ILE A 62 8.72 2.11 -11.62
N CYS A 63 9.05 1.00 -12.31
CA CYS A 63 8.83 -0.35 -11.80
C CYS A 63 9.52 -0.58 -10.45
N GLN A 64 10.78 -0.16 -10.31
CA GLN A 64 11.52 -0.27 -9.05
C GLN A 64 10.86 0.54 -7.93
N HIS A 65 10.44 1.78 -8.20
CA HIS A 65 9.71 2.60 -7.22
C HIS A 65 8.39 1.94 -6.77
N HIS A 66 7.67 1.26 -7.67
CA HIS A 66 6.49 0.47 -7.29
C HIS A 66 6.84 -0.75 -6.43
N ALA A 67 7.97 -1.41 -6.69
CA ALA A 67 8.44 -2.54 -5.88
C ALA A 67 8.81 -2.09 -4.45
N ASP A 68 9.62 -1.04 -4.34
CA ASP A 68 10.02 -0.44 -3.05
C ASP A 68 8.79 0.04 -2.26
N TYR A 69 7.79 0.57 -2.97
CA TYR A 69 6.51 0.96 -2.41
C TYR A 69 5.75 -0.22 -1.81
N SER A 70 5.67 -1.32 -2.55
CA SER A 70 5.04 -2.56 -2.07
C SER A 70 5.71 -3.09 -0.81
N GLU A 71 7.05 -3.08 -0.76
CA GLU A 71 7.81 -3.50 0.40
C GLU A 71 7.56 -2.61 1.62
N SER A 72 7.57 -1.30 1.42
CA SER A 72 7.28 -0.32 2.47
C SER A 72 5.87 -0.48 3.06
N LEU A 73 4.86 -0.79 2.23
CA LEU A 73 3.51 -1.10 2.70
C LEU A 73 3.46 -2.40 3.52
N ARG A 74 4.17 -3.45 3.09
CA ARG A 74 4.28 -4.71 3.85
C ARG A 74 4.89 -4.47 5.22
N GLU A 75 5.90 -3.61 5.28
CA GLU A 75 6.62 -3.26 6.51
C GLU A 75 5.73 -2.41 7.44
N SER A 76 4.99 -1.42 6.93
CA SER A 76 3.96 -0.70 7.73
C SER A 76 2.87 -1.65 8.24
N SER A 77 2.41 -2.61 7.41
CA SER A 77 1.44 -3.63 7.83
C SER A 77 1.99 -4.50 8.98
N ARG A 78 3.27 -4.90 8.91
CA ARG A 78 3.94 -5.64 9.98
C ARG A 78 3.98 -4.84 11.28
N ARG A 79 4.46 -3.60 11.25
CA ARG A 79 4.49 -2.72 12.44
C ARG A 79 3.10 -2.51 13.05
N MET A 80 2.07 -2.33 12.21
CA MET A 80 0.69 -2.20 12.68
C MET A 80 0.20 -3.46 13.41
N LYS A 81 0.53 -4.66 12.91
CA LYS A 81 0.18 -5.92 13.58
C LYS A 81 0.88 -6.06 14.94
N GLU A 82 2.14 -5.67 15.03
CA GLU A 82 2.91 -5.66 16.29
C GLU A 82 2.31 -4.69 17.30
N PHE A 83 2.04 -3.45 16.87
CA PHE A 83 1.37 -2.45 17.68
C PHE A 83 0.01 -2.95 18.19
N TYR A 84 -0.81 -3.54 17.31
CA TYR A 84 -2.10 -4.11 17.67
C TYR A 84 -1.97 -5.24 18.71
N GLY A 85 -1.00 -6.15 18.51
CA GLY A 85 -0.71 -7.23 19.44
C GLY A 85 -0.37 -6.71 20.84
N ASP A 86 0.50 -5.71 20.92
CA ASP A 86 0.90 -5.06 22.16
C ASP A 86 -0.26 -4.34 22.85
N TYR A 87 -1.02 -3.56 22.09
CA TYR A 87 -2.19 -2.84 22.59
C TYR A 87 -3.21 -3.82 23.19
N ARG A 88 -3.52 -4.90 22.47
CA ARG A 88 -4.46 -5.94 22.91
C ARG A 88 -4.00 -6.61 24.21
N ARG A 89 -2.70 -6.94 24.32
CA ARG A 89 -2.11 -7.56 25.52
C ARG A 89 -2.21 -6.63 26.74
N LYS A 90 -1.78 -5.37 26.59
CA LYS A 90 -1.82 -4.37 27.67
C LYS A 90 -3.25 -4.10 28.13
N ARG A 91 -4.18 -3.91 27.20
CA ARG A 91 -5.62 -3.73 27.51
C ARG A 91 -6.19 -4.92 28.27
N LYS A 92 -5.87 -6.15 27.85
CA LYS A 92 -6.37 -7.37 28.51
C LYS A 92 -5.83 -7.50 29.93
N LEU A 93 -4.53 -7.26 30.14
CA LEU A 93 -3.90 -7.33 31.46
C LEU A 93 -4.60 -6.42 32.48
N GLU A 94 -4.86 -5.16 32.12
CA GLU A 94 -5.51 -4.22 33.03
C GLU A 94 -6.99 -4.57 33.26
N LYS A 95 -7.70 -5.07 32.24
CA LYS A 95 -9.07 -5.57 32.38
C LYS A 95 -9.13 -6.71 33.40
N ASP A 96 -8.30 -7.74 33.20
CA ASP A 96 -8.32 -8.95 34.02
C ASP A 96 -7.97 -8.60 35.50
N LYS A 97 -7.01 -7.68 35.71
CA LYS A 97 -6.67 -7.16 37.05
C LYS A 97 -7.87 -6.49 37.73
N VAL A 98 -8.59 -5.60 37.05
CA VAL A 98 -9.77 -4.94 37.64
C VAL A 98 -10.87 -5.95 37.96
N GLN A 99 -11.11 -6.92 37.07
CA GLN A 99 -12.13 -7.95 37.28
C GLN A 99 -11.86 -8.82 38.50
N GLU A 100 -10.60 -9.18 38.75
CA GLU A 100 -10.20 -9.96 39.93
C GLU A 100 -10.54 -9.22 41.24
N TYR A 101 -10.16 -7.95 41.36
CA TYR A 101 -10.41 -7.17 42.57
C TYR A 101 -11.89 -6.83 42.75
N HIS A 102 -12.60 -6.61 41.65
CA HIS A 102 -14.05 -6.39 41.67
C HIS A 102 -14.78 -7.63 42.18
N ALA A 103 -14.44 -8.83 41.69
CA ALA A 103 -15.04 -10.08 42.15
C ALA A 103 -14.83 -10.31 43.66
N LYS A 104 -13.64 -9.97 44.18
CA LYS A 104 -13.36 -10.00 45.62
C LYS A 104 -14.24 -9.01 46.38
N ALA A 105 -14.35 -7.77 45.93
CA ALA A 105 -15.20 -6.75 46.55
C ALA A 105 -16.68 -7.16 46.58
N VAL A 106 -17.20 -7.75 45.50
CA VAL A 106 -18.57 -8.29 45.44
C VAL A 106 -18.77 -9.41 46.45
N THR A 107 -17.83 -10.36 46.54
CA THR A 107 -17.91 -11.47 47.52
C THR A 107 -17.96 -10.96 48.95
N GLU A 108 -17.13 -9.98 49.28
CA GLU A 108 -17.10 -9.35 50.60
C GLU A 108 -18.39 -8.56 50.88
N TYR A 109 -18.96 -7.91 49.85
CA TYR A 109 -20.22 -7.19 49.95
C TYR A 109 -21.38 -8.13 50.28
N ASP A 110 -21.51 -9.24 49.55
CA ASP A 110 -22.55 -10.23 49.79
C ASP A 110 -22.44 -10.85 51.20
N ARG A 111 -21.20 -11.07 51.69
CA ARG A 111 -20.95 -11.55 53.05
C ARG A 111 -21.38 -10.52 54.10
N ALA A 112 -21.10 -9.24 53.88
CA ALA A 112 -21.52 -8.15 54.76
C ALA A 112 -23.05 -8.04 54.82
N ILE A 113 -23.75 -8.11 53.67
CA ILE A 113 -25.21 -8.09 53.61
C ILE A 113 -25.81 -9.28 54.38
N LYS A 114 -25.32 -10.49 54.13
CA LYS A 114 -25.81 -11.69 54.82
C LYS A 114 -25.63 -11.60 56.35
N THR A 115 -24.49 -11.09 56.80
CA THR A 115 -24.22 -10.95 58.24
C THR A 115 -24.97 -9.79 58.88
N LYS A 116 -25.28 -8.74 58.12
CA LYS A 116 -26.18 -7.65 58.52
C LYS A 116 -27.58 -8.20 58.84
N ASP A 117 -28.13 -9.01 57.94
CA ASP A 117 -29.48 -9.55 58.08
C ASP A 117 -29.58 -10.56 59.25
N ASP A 118 -28.54 -11.40 59.45
CA ASP A 118 -28.43 -12.30 60.62
C ASP A 118 -28.37 -11.53 61.94
N TYR A 119 -27.54 -10.48 62.00
CA TYR A 119 -27.47 -9.59 63.17
C TYR A 119 -28.82 -8.95 63.47
N HIS A 120 -29.47 -8.33 62.48
CA HIS A 120 -30.78 -7.69 62.70
C HIS A 120 -31.83 -8.68 63.18
N THR A 121 -31.88 -9.87 62.59
CA THR A 121 -32.82 -10.92 63.00
C THR A 121 -32.60 -11.33 64.46
N LYS A 122 -31.36 -11.62 64.85
CA LYS A 122 -31.02 -12.01 66.23
C LYS A 122 -31.22 -10.87 67.22
N LYS A 123 -30.97 -9.63 66.81
CA LYS A 123 -31.20 -8.45 67.64
C LYS A 123 -32.68 -8.24 67.92
N ILE A 124 -33.54 -8.37 66.91
CA ILE A 124 -35.01 -8.30 67.07
C ILE A 124 -35.51 -9.41 67.99
N ILE A 125 -35.03 -10.65 67.82
CA ILE A 125 -35.42 -11.78 68.69
C ILE A 125 -34.98 -11.54 70.14
N SER A 126 -33.72 -11.11 70.35
CA SER A 126 -33.18 -10.81 71.68
C SER A 126 -33.93 -9.67 72.37
N ASP A 127 -34.34 -8.64 71.64
CA ASP A 127 -35.00 -7.45 72.18
C ASP A 127 -36.53 -7.61 72.26
N SER A 128 -37.10 -8.70 71.73
CA SER A 128 -38.55 -8.95 71.73
C SER A 128 -39.17 -8.89 73.15
N PRO A 129 -40.34 -8.25 73.33
CA PRO A 129 -41.03 -8.18 74.62
C PRO A 129 -41.30 -9.55 75.24
N GLU A 130 -41.58 -10.58 74.42
CA GLU A 130 -41.81 -11.95 74.88
C GLU A 130 -40.58 -12.51 75.60
N ASN A 131 -39.38 -12.25 75.05
CA ASN A 131 -38.11 -12.68 75.62
C ASN A 131 -37.60 -11.75 76.73
N ASN A 132 -38.21 -10.57 76.90
CA ASN A 132 -37.82 -9.57 77.90
C ASN A 132 -38.84 -9.31 79.02
N SER A 133 -39.93 -10.07 79.06
CA SER A 133 -40.97 -9.94 80.08
C SER A 133 -40.45 -10.19 81.51
N SER A 134 -41.06 -9.53 82.50
CA SER A 134 -40.74 -9.75 83.91
C SER A 134 -41.13 -11.18 84.32
N CYS A 135 -40.25 -11.83 85.08
CA CYS A 135 -40.46 -13.18 85.61
C CYS A 135 -40.52 -13.19 87.15
N ASP A 136 -40.70 -12.03 87.78
CA ASP A 136 -40.59 -11.82 89.23
C ASP A 136 -41.66 -12.59 90.03
N ASN A 137 -42.78 -12.92 89.39
CA ASN A 137 -43.89 -13.67 89.99
C ASN A 137 -43.77 -15.20 89.81
N LEU A 138 -42.69 -15.70 89.20
CA LEU A 138 -42.48 -17.13 88.95
C LEU A 138 -41.61 -17.77 90.05
N ASN A 139 -41.66 -19.10 90.13
CA ASN A 139 -40.78 -19.82 91.07
C ASN A 139 -39.29 -19.72 90.64
N PRO A 140 -38.34 -19.88 91.57
CA PRO A 140 -36.91 -19.67 91.30
C PRO A 140 -36.35 -20.54 90.16
N GLU A 141 -36.85 -21.77 90.00
CA GLU A 141 -36.42 -22.69 88.95
C GLU A 141 -36.82 -22.19 87.54
N LYS A 142 -38.06 -21.71 87.37
CA LYS A 142 -38.52 -21.14 86.10
C LYS A 142 -37.88 -19.80 85.81
N GLN A 143 -37.63 -18.99 86.84
CA GLN A 143 -36.91 -17.73 86.73
C GLN A 143 -35.49 -17.96 86.19
N GLY A 144 -34.76 -18.94 86.73
CA GLY A 144 -33.43 -19.33 86.25
C GLY A 144 -33.41 -19.71 84.77
N LYS A 145 -34.37 -20.54 84.32
CA LYS A 145 -34.50 -20.94 82.91
C LYS A 145 -34.77 -19.77 81.96
N ILE A 146 -35.57 -18.79 82.38
CA ILE A 146 -35.86 -17.58 81.59
C ILE A 146 -34.61 -16.68 81.50
N HIS A 147 -33.89 -16.48 82.61
CA HIS A 147 -32.63 -15.73 82.59
C HIS A 147 -31.57 -16.39 81.70
N GLU A 148 -31.41 -17.71 81.77
CA GLU A 148 -30.46 -18.45 80.92
C GLU A 148 -30.81 -18.30 79.43
N LYS A 149 -32.09 -18.40 79.07
CA LYS A 149 -32.55 -18.19 77.69
C LYS A 149 -32.25 -16.76 77.23
N ARG A 150 -32.51 -15.75 78.07
CA ARG A 150 -32.22 -14.34 77.77
C ARG A 150 -30.74 -14.09 77.55
N ASP A 151 -29.90 -14.61 78.44
CA ASP A 151 -28.44 -14.50 78.33
C ASP A 151 -27.91 -15.19 77.07
N LYS A 152 -28.47 -16.35 76.72
CA LYS A 152 -28.13 -17.05 75.47
C LYS A 152 -28.47 -16.21 74.24
N LEU A 153 -29.69 -15.68 74.13
CA LEU A 153 -30.11 -14.85 73.00
C LEU A 153 -29.27 -13.58 72.88
N LYS A 154 -28.93 -12.96 74.01
CA LYS A 154 -28.05 -11.79 74.05
C LYS A 154 -26.64 -12.13 73.54
N ARG A 155 -26.04 -13.22 74.01
CA ARG A 155 -24.72 -13.70 73.52
C ARG A 155 -24.74 -14.01 72.02
N GLU A 156 -25.83 -14.60 71.51
CA GLU A 156 -25.97 -14.89 70.09
C GLU A 156 -26.09 -13.62 69.24
N ALA A 157 -26.81 -12.60 69.73
CA ALA A 157 -26.90 -11.29 69.09
C ALA A 157 -25.55 -10.56 69.10
N ASP A 158 -24.85 -10.53 70.24
CA ASP A 158 -23.53 -9.92 70.39
C ASP A 158 -22.49 -10.60 69.47
N ALA A 159 -22.53 -11.94 69.36
CA ALA A 159 -21.66 -12.69 68.47
C ALA A 159 -21.96 -12.38 66.98
N ALA A 160 -23.24 -12.24 66.61
CA ALA A 160 -23.63 -11.86 65.26
C ALA A 160 -23.21 -10.42 64.93
N GLU A 161 -23.33 -9.50 65.89
CA GLU A 161 -22.84 -8.12 65.75
C GLU A 161 -21.33 -8.09 65.53
N SER A 162 -20.55 -8.80 66.35
CA SER A 162 -19.10 -8.88 66.20
C SER A 162 -18.72 -9.43 64.82
N LYS A 163 -19.43 -10.44 64.33
CA LYS A 163 -19.20 -11.01 62.99
C LYS A 163 -19.53 -10.01 61.88
N TYR A 164 -20.65 -9.30 61.98
CA TYR A 164 -21.03 -8.27 61.01
C TYR A 164 -19.99 -7.14 60.98
N ARG A 165 -19.54 -6.65 62.15
CA ARG A 165 -18.48 -5.64 62.26
C ARG A 165 -17.18 -6.07 61.57
N THR A 166 -16.76 -7.32 61.76
CA THR A 166 -15.59 -7.86 61.06
C THR A 166 -15.79 -7.89 59.54
N CYS A 167 -16.96 -8.32 59.06
CA CYS A 167 -17.25 -8.35 57.62
C CYS A 167 -17.28 -6.93 57.01
N LEU A 168 -17.75 -5.91 57.75
CA LEU A 168 -17.67 -4.52 57.31
C LEU A 168 -16.22 -4.03 57.15
N VAL A 169 -15.34 -4.39 58.08
CA VAL A 169 -13.91 -4.06 57.99
C VAL A 169 -13.24 -4.74 56.80
N ASP A 170 -13.59 -6.00 56.52
CA ASP A 170 -13.06 -6.72 55.35
C ASP A 170 -13.59 -6.16 54.03
N LEU A 171 -14.88 -5.78 53.98
CA LEU A 171 -15.48 -5.10 52.84
C LEU A 171 -14.80 -3.76 52.56
N ASP A 172 -14.57 -2.93 53.57
CA ASP A 172 -13.90 -1.64 53.42
C ASP A 172 -12.47 -1.80 52.84
N LYS A 173 -11.72 -2.80 53.32
CA LYS A 173 -10.40 -3.14 52.75
C LYS A 173 -10.50 -3.58 51.29
N ALA A 174 -11.50 -4.38 50.94
CA ALA A 174 -11.69 -4.87 49.57
C ALA A 174 -12.10 -3.73 48.61
N LEU A 175 -13.02 -2.86 49.03
CA LEU A 175 -13.45 -1.68 48.28
C LEU A 175 -12.30 -0.70 48.07
N THR A 176 -11.51 -0.42 49.11
CA THR A 176 -10.33 0.46 49.02
C THR A 176 -9.33 -0.06 48.00
N LYS A 177 -9.03 -1.37 48.03
CA LYS A 177 -8.12 -2.00 47.06
C LYS A 177 -8.68 -1.96 45.64
N TRP A 178 -9.94 -2.32 45.46
CA TRP A 178 -10.60 -2.28 44.16
C TRP A 178 -10.63 -0.86 43.59
N GLY A 179 -11.01 0.15 44.38
CA GLY A 179 -11.07 1.54 43.96
C GLY A 179 -9.71 2.06 43.50
N LYS A 180 -8.63 1.73 44.22
CA LYS A 180 -7.26 2.05 43.80
C LYS A 180 -6.90 1.42 42.45
N VAL A 181 -7.15 0.13 42.29
CA VAL A 181 -6.86 -0.60 41.04
C VAL A 181 -7.69 -0.07 39.87
N TYR A 182 -8.95 0.29 40.11
CA TYR A 182 -9.84 0.86 39.11
C TYR A 182 -9.34 2.23 38.64
N HIS A 183 -8.97 3.11 39.58
CA HIS A 183 -8.40 4.42 39.25
C HIS A 183 -7.10 4.29 38.44
N GLU A 184 -6.18 3.42 38.85
CA GLU A 184 -4.96 3.12 38.11
C GLU A 184 -5.25 2.62 36.68
N MET A 185 -6.26 1.76 36.52
CA MET A 185 -6.70 1.26 35.21
C MET A 185 -7.22 2.39 34.33
N CYS A 186 -8.06 3.29 34.85
CA CYS A 186 -8.55 4.45 34.09
C CYS A 186 -7.39 5.30 33.55
N SER A 187 -6.42 5.65 34.39
CA SER A 187 -5.25 6.43 33.94
C SER A 187 -4.41 5.69 32.90
N LYS A 188 -4.28 4.36 33.01
CA LYS A 188 -3.57 3.55 32.01
C LYS A 188 -4.35 3.43 30.70
N ALA A 189 -5.67 3.27 30.76
CA ALA A 189 -6.53 3.22 29.59
C ALA A 189 -6.46 4.53 28.79
N GLU A 190 -6.48 5.67 29.47
CA GLU A 190 -6.30 6.98 28.84
C GLU A 190 -4.94 7.09 28.13
N ARG A 191 -3.85 6.66 28.77
CA ARG A 191 -2.51 6.65 28.15
C ARG A 191 -2.43 5.71 26.95
N LEU A 192 -3.01 4.52 27.05
CA LEU A 192 -3.08 3.57 25.94
C LEU A 192 -3.83 4.17 24.75
N GLU A 193 -4.95 4.84 25.01
CA GLU A 193 -5.77 5.44 23.95
C GLU A 193 -5.09 6.64 23.30
N LYS A 194 -4.45 7.52 24.10
CA LYS A 194 -3.60 8.60 23.57
C LYS A 194 -2.50 8.04 22.66
N SER A 195 -1.83 6.98 23.10
CA SER A 195 -0.78 6.32 22.31
C SER A 195 -1.33 5.74 21.00
N ARG A 196 -2.53 5.13 21.03
CA ARG A 196 -3.21 4.59 19.85
C ARG A 196 -3.54 5.68 18.83
N ILE A 197 -4.11 6.78 19.28
CA ILE A 197 -4.47 7.91 18.42
C ILE A 197 -3.21 8.49 17.76
N ILE A 198 -2.16 8.74 18.55
CA ILE A 198 -0.89 9.29 18.04
C ILE A 198 -0.26 8.33 17.02
N TYR A 199 -0.19 7.03 17.33
CA TYR A 199 0.40 6.03 16.46
C TYR A 199 -0.31 5.96 15.11
N ILE A 200 -1.64 5.82 15.11
CA ILE A 200 -2.43 5.71 13.87
C ILE A 200 -2.32 6.99 13.04
N ARG A 201 -2.42 8.16 13.67
CA ARG A 201 -2.24 9.45 12.98
C ARG A 201 -0.88 9.52 12.29
N ASN A 202 0.18 9.13 12.99
CA ASN A 202 1.54 9.19 12.44
C ASN A 202 1.75 8.18 11.30
N GLU A 203 1.18 6.97 11.37
CA GLU A 203 1.24 6.00 10.27
C GLU A 203 0.46 6.49 9.03
N ILE A 204 -0.72 7.10 9.20
CA ILE A 204 -1.47 7.69 8.09
C ILE A 204 -0.69 8.86 7.45
N TRP A 205 -0.08 9.70 8.28
CA TRP A 205 0.77 10.80 7.81
C TRP A 205 1.98 10.28 7.02
N ALA A 206 2.66 9.26 7.54
CA ALA A 206 3.78 8.63 6.85
C ALA A 206 3.37 8.02 5.51
N TYR A 207 2.20 7.35 5.47
CA TYR A 207 1.62 6.83 4.23
C TYR A 207 1.41 7.94 3.19
N ALA A 208 0.79 9.06 3.59
CA ALA A 208 0.53 10.18 2.70
C ALA A 208 1.83 10.77 2.13
N ASN A 209 2.83 10.98 2.97
CA ASN A 209 4.13 11.49 2.53
C ASN A 209 4.84 10.54 1.56
N PHE A 210 4.75 9.24 1.81
CA PHE A 210 5.38 8.24 0.97
C PHE A 210 4.71 8.17 -0.42
N GLU A 211 3.38 8.26 -0.47
CA GLU A 211 2.62 8.42 -1.71
C GLU A 211 3.02 9.69 -2.48
N SER A 212 3.08 10.83 -1.80
CA SER A 212 3.48 12.10 -2.42
C SER A 212 4.90 12.02 -2.99
N LEU A 213 5.85 11.44 -2.24
CA LEU A 213 7.23 11.28 -2.72
C LEU A 213 7.30 10.37 -3.95
N ARG A 214 6.57 9.24 -3.95
CA ARG A 214 6.52 8.34 -5.11
C ARG A 214 6.01 9.07 -6.36
N ASN A 215 4.97 9.90 -6.21
CA ASN A 215 4.42 10.66 -7.33
C ASN A 215 5.44 11.64 -7.90
N VAL A 216 6.26 12.28 -7.05
CA VAL A 216 7.35 13.16 -7.50
C VAL A 216 8.43 12.38 -8.25
N GLU A 217 8.82 11.19 -7.80
CA GLU A 217 9.82 10.37 -8.51
C GLU A 217 9.32 9.84 -9.85
N ILE A 218 8.03 9.47 -9.94
CA ILE A 218 7.39 9.08 -11.20
C ILE A 218 7.32 10.28 -12.15
N ASP A 219 6.96 11.47 -11.65
CA ASP A 219 6.92 12.69 -12.45
C ASP A 219 8.30 13.05 -13.02
N LYS A 220 9.36 12.98 -12.20
CA LYS A 220 10.74 13.13 -12.67
C LYS A 220 11.10 12.14 -13.78
N SER A 221 10.72 10.86 -13.63
CA SER A 221 10.99 9.83 -14.64
C SER A 221 10.28 10.15 -15.96
N CYS A 222 9.02 10.57 -15.91
CA CYS A 222 8.27 11.03 -17.08
C CYS A 222 8.92 12.27 -17.73
N GLU A 223 9.42 13.19 -16.91
CA GLU A 223 10.07 14.41 -17.38
C GLU A 223 11.41 14.14 -18.08
N GLU A 224 12.20 13.18 -17.60
CA GLU A 224 13.44 12.78 -18.29
C GLU A 224 13.16 12.16 -19.67
N VAL A 225 12.04 11.44 -19.83
CA VAL A 225 11.60 10.98 -21.16
C VAL A 225 11.27 12.16 -22.07
N ARG A 226 10.51 13.16 -21.58
CA ARG A 226 10.17 14.36 -22.37
C ARG A 226 11.42 15.13 -22.79
N LYS A 227 12.34 15.39 -21.86
CA LYS A 227 13.63 16.04 -22.15
C LYS A 227 14.49 15.26 -23.15
N SER A 228 14.38 13.94 -23.19
CA SER A 228 15.05 13.15 -24.21
C SER A 228 14.43 13.38 -25.59
N LEU A 229 13.09 13.42 -25.66
CA LEU A 229 12.37 13.67 -26.90
C LEU A 229 12.62 15.08 -27.45
N GLU A 230 12.83 16.08 -26.59
CA GLU A 230 13.22 17.44 -27.00
C GLU A 230 14.57 17.49 -27.73
N LYS A 231 15.42 16.46 -27.59
CA LYS A 231 16.70 16.35 -28.31
C LYS A 231 16.58 15.65 -29.66
N CYS A 232 15.40 15.12 -30.01
CA CYS A 232 15.17 14.55 -31.32
C CYS A 232 15.17 15.67 -32.37
N ASP A 233 16.13 15.63 -33.29
CA ASP A 233 16.18 16.51 -34.47
C ASP A 233 15.92 15.65 -35.71
N GLU A 234 14.75 15.86 -36.33
CA GLU A 234 14.35 15.07 -37.50
C GLU A 234 15.29 15.28 -38.68
N GLU A 235 15.76 16.52 -38.88
CA GLU A 235 16.66 16.83 -39.99
C GLU A 235 18.05 16.24 -39.76
N GLU A 236 18.57 16.26 -38.54
CA GLU A 236 19.85 15.64 -38.21
C GLU A 236 19.79 14.13 -38.40
N ASP A 237 18.70 13.48 -37.95
CA ASP A 237 18.50 12.04 -38.16
C ASP A 237 18.42 11.68 -39.65
N ILE A 238 17.73 12.49 -40.46
CA ILE A 238 17.66 12.31 -41.92
C ILE A 238 19.03 12.56 -42.57
N ARG A 239 19.74 13.63 -42.20
CA ARG A 239 21.09 13.94 -42.71
C ARG A 239 22.06 12.81 -42.41
N LYS A 240 22.05 12.29 -41.18
CA LYS A 240 22.87 11.16 -40.77
C LYS A 240 22.54 9.91 -41.58
N PHE A 241 21.26 9.61 -41.74
CA PHE A 241 20.81 8.49 -42.56
C PHE A 241 21.28 8.58 -44.02
N ILE A 242 21.10 9.74 -44.67
CA ILE A 242 21.55 9.98 -46.05
C ILE A 242 23.07 9.83 -46.14
N LYS A 243 23.83 10.42 -45.21
CA LYS A 243 25.29 10.34 -45.20
C LYS A 243 25.78 8.89 -45.12
N GLU A 244 25.15 8.07 -44.28
CA GLU A 244 25.55 6.69 -44.04
C GLU A 244 25.09 5.73 -45.15
N ASN A 245 24.00 6.05 -45.87
CA ASN A 245 23.34 5.12 -46.80
C ASN A 245 23.24 5.63 -48.24
N THR A 246 23.89 6.75 -48.57
CA THR A 246 23.89 7.30 -49.93
C THR A 246 24.54 6.35 -50.93
N THR A 247 23.94 6.23 -52.12
CA THR A 247 24.49 5.47 -53.25
C THR A 247 25.51 6.29 -54.05
N GLY A 248 25.74 7.55 -53.67
CA GLY A 248 26.65 8.47 -54.37
C GLY A 248 26.12 9.02 -55.70
N ILE A 249 24.94 8.56 -56.16
CA ILE A 249 24.32 9.01 -57.40
C ILE A 249 23.28 10.09 -57.07
N THR A 250 23.59 11.34 -57.42
CA THR A 250 22.72 12.51 -57.17
C THR A 250 21.84 12.88 -58.35
N THR A 251 21.93 12.14 -59.45
CA THR A 251 21.22 12.41 -60.69
C THR A 251 20.42 11.19 -61.12
N GLN A 252 19.20 11.42 -61.62
CA GLN A 252 18.40 10.38 -62.25
C GLN A 252 19.19 9.65 -63.36
N PRO A 253 19.07 8.31 -63.47
CA PRO A 253 19.60 7.57 -64.61
C PRO A 253 19.04 8.14 -65.92
N LYS A 254 19.92 8.54 -66.83
CA LYS A 254 19.49 9.05 -68.14
C LYS A 254 18.99 7.88 -68.99
N ALA A 255 17.91 8.12 -69.74
CA ALA A 255 17.49 7.18 -70.77
C ALA A 255 18.68 6.92 -71.72
N PRO A 256 18.96 5.65 -72.09
CA PRO A 256 19.93 5.37 -73.13
C PRO A 256 19.58 6.20 -74.37
N PRO A 257 20.57 6.85 -75.02
CA PRO A 257 20.30 7.58 -76.25
C PRO A 257 19.70 6.63 -77.28
N PHE A 258 18.77 7.15 -78.09
CA PHE A 258 18.23 6.39 -79.22
C PHE A 258 19.36 6.03 -80.18
N GLU A 259 19.70 4.74 -80.27
CA GLU A 259 20.61 4.22 -81.29
C GLU A 259 19.83 4.00 -82.58
N SER A 260 19.86 4.99 -83.48
CA SER A 260 19.48 4.71 -84.87
C SER A 260 20.56 3.84 -85.51
N SER A 261 20.15 2.71 -86.09
CA SER A 261 20.92 2.10 -87.19
C SER A 261 21.18 3.19 -88.25
N PRO A 262 22.29 3.21 -89.00
CA PRO A 262 22.71 4.36 -89.83
C PRO A 262 21.78 4.62 -91.03
N SER A 263 20.58 5.08 -90.73
CA SER A 263 19.56 5.65 -91.59
C SER A 263 18.46 6.14 -90.65
N GLU A 264 18.21 7.45 -90.70
CA GLU A 264 17.06 8.17 -90.16
C GLU A 264 17.28 8.95 -88.86
N ARG A 265 17.60 10.23 -89.08
CA ARG A 265 17.36 11.36 -88.18
C ARG A 265 15.87 11.76 -88.21
N SER A 266 15.47 12.46 -87.16
CA SER A 266 14.22 13.22 -86.90
C SER A 266 13.23 12.46 -86.00
N ALA A 267 12.57 13.04 -84.99
CA ALA A 267 12.32 14.43 -84.63
C ALA A 267 12.10 14.58 -83.10
N SER A 268 12.12 15.83 -82.65
CA SER A 268 11.88 16.37 -81.31
C SER A 268 10.46 16.20 -80.77
N ASN A 269 10.29 16.08 -79.43
CA ASN A 269 9.61 17.09 -78.57
C ASN A 269 9.57 16.70 -77.06
N PRO A 270 9.68 17.67 -76.13
CA PRO A 270 9.61 17.45 -74.66
C PRO A 270 8.44 18.18 -73.98
N ILE A 271 7.69 17.51 -73.08
CA ILE A 271 6.77 18.09 -72.05
C ILE A 271 6.62 16.98 -70.95
N ASP A 272 6.61 17.14 -69.63
CA ASP A 272 6.16 18.24 -68.74
C ASP A 272 6.81 18.18 -67.34
N ASN A 273 6.78 19.32 -66.64
CA ASN A 273 7.07 19.48 -65.22
C ASN A 273 5.87 19.05 -64.35
N TYR A 274 6.12 18.47 -63.17
CA TYR A 274 5.16 18.41 -62.07
C TYR A 274 5.88 18.53 -60.72
N GLU A 275 5.63 19.63 -60.00
CA GLU A 275 5.88 19.79 -58.55
C GLU A 275 4.61 19.41 -57.78
N PRO A 276 4.71 18.77 -56.60
CA PRO A 276 3.61 18.74 -55.64
C PRO A 276 3.93 19.63 -54.43
N GLU A 277 3.17 20.73 -54.29
CA GLU A 277 2.91 21.36 -52.99
C GLU A 277 1.95 20.49 -52.16
N GLY A 278 2.23 20.36 -50.87
CA GLY A 278 1.32 19.74 -49.91
C GLY A 278 1.84 19.83 -48.47
N HIS A 279 1.57 20.96 -47.79
CA HIS A 279 1.66 21.04 -46.33
C HIS A 279 0.42 20.40 -45.69
N LEU A 280 0.62 19.43 -44.81
CA LEU A 280 -0.43 18.85 -43.97
C LEU A 280 -0.45 19.52 -42.58
N PRO A 281 -1.62 19.74 -41.95
CA PRO A 281 -1.70 20.40 -40.63
C PRO A 281 -1.20 19.49 -39.50
N ASN A 282 -0.40 20.07 -38.59
CA ASN A 282 0.19 19.38 -37.44
C ASN A 282 -0.86 19.10 -36.34
N TYR A 283 -1.23 17.83 -36.18
CA TYR A 283 -2.25 17.37 -35.21
C TYR A 283 -1.77 17.41 -33.75
N GLN A 284 -0.45 17.48 -33.51
CA GLN A 284 0.15 17.41 -32.16
C GLN A 284 -0.04 18.69 -31.34
N GLN A 285 0.01 19.88 -31.96
CA GLN A 285 -0.17 21.15 -31.25
C GLN A 285 -1.57 21.26 -30.59
N SER A 286 -2.61 20.70 -31.20
CA SER A 286 -3.97 20.77 -30.64
C SER A 286 -4.19 19.90 -29.38
N GLN A 287 -3.37 18.88 -29.18
CA GLN A 287 -3.46 17.99 -28.01
C GLN A 287 -2.65 18.55 -26.84
N GLU A 288 -1.51 19.19 -27.12
CA GLU A 288 -0.70 19.87 -26.12
C GLU A 288 -1.45 21.08 -25.53
N GLU A 289 -2.13 21.88 -26.35
CA GLU A 289 -2.97 22.99 -25.86
C GLU A 289 -4.08 22.51 -24.93
N LYS A 290 -4.77 21.41 -25.27
CA LYS A 290 -5.83 20.85 -24.42
C LYS A 290 -5.30 20.31 -23.08
N MET A 291 -4.13 19.67 -23.09
CA MET A 291 -3.48 19.20 -21.86
C MET A 291 -3.03 20.37 -20.98
N ARG A 292 -2.51 21.44 -21.60
CA ARG A 292 -2.06 22.65 -20.91
C ARG A 292 -3.23 23.42 -20.29
N GLU A 293 -4.35 23.52 -20.99
CA GLU A 293 -5.60 24.08 -20.46
C GLU A 293 -6.12 23.29 -19.25
N GLN A 294 -6.13 21.95 -19.33
CA GLN A 294 -6.57 21.11 -18.21
C GLN A 294 -5.64 21.22 -16.99
N TYR A 295 -4.34 21.39 -17.20
CA TYR A 295 -3.37 21.60 -16.10
C TYR A 295 -3.60 22.95 -15.41
N LEU A 296 -3.78 24.03 -16.18
CA LEU A 296 -4.07 25.36 -15.66
C LEU A 296 -5.43 25.41 -14.93
N GLU A 297 -6.43 24.68 -15.41
CA GLU A 297 -7.74 24.59 -14.76
C GLU A 297 -7.67 23.89 -13.39
N ARG A 298 -6.79 22.88 -13.23
CA ARG A 298 -6.54 22.22 -11.94
C ARG A 298 -5.82 23.13 -10.95
N GLN A 299 -4.78 23.84 -11.41
CA GLN A 299 -4.03 24.80 -10.57
C GLN A 299 -4.94 25.94 -10.07
N ASN A 300 -5.85 26.46 -10.91
CA ASN A 300 -6.80 27.49 -10.50
C ASN A 300 -7.89 26.98 -9.54
N LYS A 301 -8.26 25.69 -9.62
CA LYS A 301 -9.20 25.06 -8.67
C LYS A 301 -8.57 24.82 -7.29
N GLU A 302 -7.26 24.52 -7.23
CA GLU A 302 -6.52 24.36 -5.97
C GLU A 302 -6.26 25.71 -5.26
N PHE A 303 -6.02 26.79 -6.01
CA PHE A 303 -5.89 28.15 -5.45
C PHE A 303 -7.21 28.74 -4.91
N SER A 304 -8.36 28.28 -5.41
CA SER A 304 -9.68 28.75 -4.99
C SER A 304 -10.11 28.19 -3.61
N TRP A 305 -9.59 27.02 -3.21
CA TRP A 305 -9.89 26.40 -1.92
C TRP A 305 -9.08 27.00 -0.75
N THR A 306 -7.88 27.51 -1.01
CA THR A 306 -7.01 28.10 0.02
C THR A 306 -7.36 29.55 0.38
N ALA A 307 -8.18 30.23 -0.43
CA ALA A 307 -8.60 31.63 -0.20
C ALA A 307 -9.97 31.77 0.49
N LYS A 308 -10.58 30.67 0.98
CA LYS A 308 -11.90 30.68 1.64
C LYS A 308 -11.89 30.30 3.13
N GLU A 309 -10.71 30.17 3.74
CA GLU A 309 -10.56 29.89 5.17
C GLU A 309 -9.74 30.94 5.93
N ASP A 310 -9.97 32.23 5.62
CA ASP A 310 -9.70 33.37 6.52
C ASP A 310 -11.00 34.14 6.80
#